data_AF-A0A432UN43-F1
#
_entry.id   AF-A0A432UN43-F1
#
_cell.length_a   1.000
_cell.length_b   1.000
_cell.length_c   1.000
_cell.angle_alpha   90.00
_cell.angle_beta   90.00
_cell.angle_gamma   90.00
#
_symmetry.space_group_name_H-M   'P 1'
#
loop_
_entity.id
_entity.type
_entity.pdbx_description
1 polymer ?
#
loop_
_entity_poly.entity_id
_entity_poly.type
_entity_poly.pdbx_seq_one_letter_code
_entity_poly.pdbx_strand_id
1 'polypeptide(L)'
;MRGLVMILMVLDHVSMAYDVNHFATDSAFLFQPGTPLPDFVFLTRWFTHICAPTFVFLAGTALAISVERRVSRGQPAWEIDKGILKRGAFIAALDPTVISFFSWRLTFQVLYAIGAAMMAMAFIRRLSTTWLVALALAWWFGGEYITGLVWNPITGHQTVLAGLTVALYKVPGVTINYPLIPWLSIMVLGWAFGRYLVEYLAGKKVIMSPQNLVLTAGIVCLLIFLIFRYFNGYGNMWLYREGNTLAQWLHVSKYPPSLTYMSLETGIMCLCLALFMAVEKRITPNPNGVLLVFGQTAMFFYLIHRIVLEGSATWLGLRGFLTIREVYILTVVLLVILYYLCLWYRDFKKRHPGSWTRYL
;
A
#
# COMPACT_ATOMS: atom_id res chain seq x y z
N MET A 1 1.34 10.08 -8.91
CA MET A 1 0.70 9.01 -8.09
C MET A 1 1.22 8.95 -6.66
N ARG A 2 2.49 8.62 -6.39
CA ARG A 2 2.97 8.46 -5.00
C ARG A 2 2.63 9.63 -4.08
N GLY A 3 2.91 10.88 -4.49
CA GLY A 3 2.58 12.04 -3.66
C GLY A 3 1.09 12.27 -3.39
N LEU A 4 0.18 11.80 -4.28
CA LEU A 4 -1.26 11.88 -4.03
C LEU A 4 -1.63 10.96 -2.85
N VAL A 5 -1.17 9.71 -2.90
CA VAL A 5 -1.46 8.75 -1.82
C VAL A 5 -0.71 9.09 -0.53
N MET A 6 0.41 9.82 -0.58
CA MET A 6 1.01 10.37 0.64
C MET A 6 0.06 11.35 1.35
N ILE A 7 -0.62 12.22 0.60
CA ILE A 7 -1.58 13.18 1.16
C ILE A 7 -2.75 12.45 1.82
N LEU A 8 -3.35 11.49 1.10
CA LEU A 8 -4.47 10.69 1.59
C LEU A 8 -4.08 9.86 2.82
N MET A 9 -2.88 9.29 2.83
CA MET A 9 -2.38 8.48 3.95
C MET A 9 -2.21 9.31 5.25
N VAL A 10 -1.81 10.59 5.16
CA VAL A 10 -1.74 11.43 6.38
C VAL A 10 -3.11 11.62 7.00
N LEU A 11 -4.14 11.84 6.18
CA LEU A 11 -5.51 11.95 6.69
C LEU A 11 -5.91 10.70 7.47
N ASP A 12 -5.61 9.51 6.94
CA ASP A 12 -5.85 8.23 7.61
C ASP A 12 -5.15 8.15 8.97
N HIS A 13 -3.87 8.52 9.01
CA HIS A 13 -3.07 8.39 10.21
C HIS A 13 -3.39 9.46 11.26
N VAL A 14 -3.79 10.67 10.85
CA VAL A 14 -4.29 11.70 11.78
C VAL A 14 -5.62 11.22 12.38
N SER A 15 -6.54 10.67 11.57
CA SER A 15 -7.78 10.08 12.08
C SER A 15 -7.49 8.91 13.03
N MET A 16 -6.60 7.99 12.65
CA MET A 16 -6.23 6.83 13.48
C MET A 16 -5.62 7.22 14.83
N ALA A 17 -4.88 8.32 14.88
CA ALA A 17 -4.24 8.82 16.08
C ALA A 17 -5.23 9.57 16.97
N TYR A 18 -6.04 10.47 16.40
CA TYR A 18 -6.71 11.50 17.18
C TYR A 18 -8.23 11.54 17.07
N ASP A 19 -8.84 10.89 16.09
CA ASP A 19 -10.29 10.90 15.91
C ASP A 19 -10.97 10.03 16.98
N VAL A 20 -11.88 10.62 17.75
CA VAL A 20 -12.67 9.91 18.76
C VAL A 20 -13.57 8.85 18.13
N ASN A 21 -13.99 9.07 16.88
CA ASN A 21 -14.88 8.20 16.14
C ASN A 21 -14.15 7.46 15.01
N HIS A 22 -12.84 7.23 15.14
CA HIS A 22 -12.08 6.52 14.10
C HIS A 22 -12.71 5.16 13.79
N PHE A 23 -13.33 5.07 12.63
CA PHE A 23 -14.00 3.86 12.19
C PHE A 23 -12.97 2.93 11.57
N ALA A 24 -12.82 1.69 12.05
CA ALA A 24 -11.81 0.75 11.54
C ALA A 24 -12.29 -0.70 11.43
N THR A 25 -13.26 -0.91 10.55
CA THR A 25 -14.01 -2.19 10.43
C THR A 25 -13.84 -2.87 9.07
N ASP A 26 -12.74 -2.62 8.35
CA ASP A 26 -12.49 -3.22 7.01
C ASP A 26 -12.03 -4.69 7.09
N SER A 27 -12.65 -5.48 7.94
CA SER A 27 -12.31 -6.88 8.20
C SER A 27 -13.50 -7.58 8.83
N ALA A 28 -13.78 -8.82 8.40
CA ALA A 28 -14.74 -9.68 9.09
C ALA A 28 -14.39 -9.94 10.56
N PHE A 29 -13.12 -9.76 10.97
CA PHE A 29 -12.69 -9.87 12.36
C PHE A 29 -13.02 -8.61 13.20
N LEU A 30 -13.21 -7.46 12.56
CA LEU A 30 -13.43 -6.17 13.24
C LEU A 30 -14.84 -5.63 13.06
N PHE A 31 -15.56 -6.10 12.04
CA PHE A 31 -16.92 -5.69 11.75
C PHE A 31 -17.93 -6.66 12.35
N GLN A 32 -18.93 -6.11 13.05
CA GLN A 32 -20.10 -6.87 13.49
C GLN A 32 -21.26 -6.60 12.52
N PRO A 33 -21.90 -7.65 11.97
CA PRO A 33 -23.08 -7.49 11.14
C PRO A 33 -24.15 -6.60 11.79
N GLY A 34 -24.74 -5.71 11.01
CA GLY A 34 -25.70 -4.69 11.46
C GLY A 34 -25.09 -3.41 12.02
N THR A 35 -23.75 -3.31 12.11
CA THR A 35 -23.09 -2.06 12.53
C THR A 35 -23.31 -0.98 11.45
N PRO A 36 -23.84 0.21 11.80
CA PRO A 36 -24.01 1.30 10.86
C PRO A 36 -22.69 1.71 10.20
N LEU A 37 -22.76 2.11 8.93
CA LEU A 37 -21.66 2.71 8.17
C LEU A 37 -21.98 4.19 7.91
N PRO A 38 -21.62 5.13 8.81
CA PRO A 38 -21.92 6.54 8.61
C PRO A 38 -21.16 7.07 7.40
N ASP A 39 -21.87 7.57 6.39
CA ASP A 39 -21.32 7.87 5.07
C ASP A 39 -20.03 8.71 5.11
N PHE A 40 -20.00 9.82 5.86
CA PHE A 40 -18.84 10.71 5.85
C PHE A 40 -17.58 10.11 6.50
N VAL A 41 -17.74 9.42 7.64
CA VAL A 41 -16.61 8.79 8.35
C VAL A 41 -16.13 7.56 7.58
N PHE A 42 -17.08 6.76 7.07
CA PHE A 42 -16.80 5.61 6.22
C PHE A 42 -16.04 6.02 4.95
N LEU A 43 -16.53 7.04 4.22
CA LEU A 43 -15.87 7.50 2.98
C LEU A 43 -14.49 8.10 3.27
N THR A 44 -14.34 8.85 4.36
CA THR A 44 -13.02 9.38 4.76
C THR A 44 -12.00 8.26 4.91
N ARG A 45 -12.39 7.15 5.55
CA ARG A 45 -11.56 5.95 5.67
C ARG A 45 -11.36 5.24 4.33
N TRP A 46 -12.44 5.04 3.57
CA TRP A 46 -12.38 4.30 2.31
C TRP A 46 -11.47 4.98 1.28
N PHE A 47 -11.49 6.31 1.16
CA PHE A 47 -10.60 7.03 0.24
C PHE A 47 -9.11 6.78 0.47
N THR A 48 -8.71 6.32 1.66
CA THR A 48 -7.32 6.04 2.00
C THR A 48 -6.94 4.57 1.71
N HIS A 49 -7.90 3.70 1.41
CA HIS A 49 -7.66 2.28 1.07
C HIS A 49 -6.70 2.13 -0.10
N ILE A 50 -6.82 3.00 -1.11
CA ILE A 50 -5.95 3.05 -2.30
C ILE A 50 -4.46 3.21 -1.97
N CYS A 51 -4.11 3.72 -0.79
CA CYS A 51 -2.73 4.05 -0.44
C CYS A 51 -1.83 2.81 -0.43
N ALA A 52 -2.24 1.75 0.26
CA ALA A 52 -1.44 0.55 0.42
C ALA A 52 -1.13 -0.17 -0.91
N PRO A 53 -2.12 -0.54 -1.76
CA PRO A 53 -1.84 -1.16 -3.05
C PRO A 53 -1.00 -0.24 -3.94
N THR A 54 -1.24 1.07 -3.90
CA THR A 54 -0.43 2.03 -4.65
C THR A 54 1.04 2.03 -4.23
N PHE A 55 1.34 2.07 -2.93
CA PHE A 55 2.73 2.06 -2.46
C PHE A 55 3.44 0.77 -2.85
N VAL A 56 2.78 -0.37 -2.66
CA VAL A 56 3.35 -1.68 -2.93
C VAL A 56 3.55 -1.91 -4.43
N PHE A 57 2.57 -1.54 -5.26
CA PHE A 57 2.67 -1.62 -6.72
C PHE A 57 3.81 -0.72 -7.23
N LEU A 58 3.84 0.56 -6.84
CA LEU A 58 4.88 1.49 -7.27
C LEU A 58 6.27 1.13 -6.71
N ALA A 59 6.34 0.47 -5.56
CA ALA A 59 7.60 -0.10 -5.05
C ALA A 59 8.10 -1.22 -5.98
N GLY A 60 7.23 -2.14 -6.39
CA GLY A 60 7.52 -3.16 -7.39
C GLY A 60 7.98 -2.57 -8.73
N THR A 61 7.27 -1.56 -9.24
CA THR A 61 7.63 -0.86 -10.49
C THR A 61 9.00 -0.20 -10.39
N ALA A 62 9.27 0.55 -9.32
CA ALA A 62 10.55 1.20 -9.11
C ALA A 62 11.70 0.18 -8.93
N LEU A 63 11.42 -0.95 -8.27
CA LEU A 63 12.38 -2.03 -8.09
C LEU A 63 12.74 -2.66 -9.44
N ALA A 64 11.75 -3.00 -10.26
CA ALA A 64 11.98 -3.55 -11.60
C ALA A 64 12.82 -2.61 -12.47
N ILE A 65 12.44 -1.34 -12.60
CA ILE A 65 13.20 -0.35 -13.39
C ILE A 65 14.64 -0.25 -12.89
N SER A 66 14.82 -0.20 -11.56
CA SER A 66 16.15 -0.14 -10.97
C SER A 66 16.97 -1.41 -11.22
N VAL A 67 16.36 -2.59 -11.22
CA VAL A 67 17.07 -3.86 -11.41
C VAL A 67 17.40 -4.08 -12.87
N GLU A 68 16.44 -3.91 -13.77
CA GLU A 68 16.65 -4.08 -15.21
C GLU A 68 17.74 -3.14 -15.74
N ARG A 69 17.82 -1.90 -15.24
CA ARG A 69 18.92 -0.96 -15.54
C ARG A 69 20.28 -1.44 -15.01
N ARG A 70 20.34 -2.13 -13.89
CA ARG A 70 21.58 -2.66 -13.32
C ARG A 70 22.04 -3.92 -14.07
N VAL A 71 21.09 -4.77 -14.44
CA VAL A 71 21.33 -5.96 -15.28
C VAL A 71 21.86 -5.54 -16.65
N SER A 72 21.27 -4.54 -17.30
CA SER A 72 21.74 -4.07 -18.61
C SER A 72 23.14 -3.46 -18.59
N ARG A 73 23.62 -3.00 -17.41
CA ARG A 73 24.99 -2.53 -17.17
C ARG A 73 25.97 -3.65 -16.82
N GLY A 74 25.54 -4.92 -16.87
CA GLY A 74 26.38 -6.07 -16.55
C GLY A 74 26.72 -6.21 -15.06
N GLN A 75 25.95 -5.61 -14.14
CA GLN A 75 26.21 -5.79 -12.72
C GLN A 75 26.00 -7.25 -12.29
N PRO A 76 26.88 -7.83 -11.45
CA PRO A 76 26.74 -9.20 -10.98
C PRO A 76 25.38 -9.42 -10.30
N ALA A 77 24.71 -10.52 -10.65
CA ALA A 77 23.36 -10.79 -10.18
C ALA A 77 23.27 -10.85 -8.64
N TRP A 78 24.30 -11.39 -7.98
CA TRP A 78 24.39 -11.44 -6.52
C TRP A 78 24.47 -10.06 -5.87
N GLU A 79 25.19 -9.09 -6.44
CA GLU A 79 25.28 -7.74 -5.89
C GLU A 79 23.93 -7.02 -5.95
N ILE A 80 23.15 -7.28 -7.01
CA ILE A 80 21.77 -6.81 -7.13
C ILE A 80 20.92 -7.45 -6.02
N ASP A 81 20.94 -8.78 -5.91
CA ASP A 81 20.10 -9.55 -4.97
C ASP A 81 20.42 -9.17 -3.51
N LYS A 82 21.70 -9.11 -3.15
CA LYS A 82 22.20 -8.63 -1.85
C LYS A 82 21.73 -7.21 -1.55
N GLY A 83 21.73 -6.31 -2.53
CA GLY A 83 21.22 -4.95 -2.39
C GLY A 83 19.71 -4.91 -2.13
N ILE A 84 18.94 -5.77 -2.81
CA ILE A 84 17.50 -5.92 -2.59
C ILE A 84 17.25 -6.46 -1.17
N LEU A 85 17.93 -7.53 -0.78
CA LEU A 85 17.78 -8.17 0.53
C LEU A 85 18.11 -7.21 1.67
N LYS A 86 19.24 -6.49 1.61
CA LYS A 86 19.62 -5.51 2.64
C LYS A 86 18.61 -4.39 2.77
N ARG A 87 18.16 -3.83 1.65
CA ARG A 87 17.18 -2.74 1.66
C ARG A 87 15.80 -3.21 2.13
N GLY A 88 15.37 -4.38 1.67
CA GLY A 88 14.12 -5.01 2.10
C GLY A 88 14.12 -5.31 3.60
N ALA A 89 15.21 -5.90 4.12
CA ALA A 89 15.36 -6.17 5.55
C ALA A 89 15.36 -4.88 6.39
N PHE A 90 16.07 -3.84 5.94
CA PHE A 90 16.02 -2.53 6.61
C PHE A 90 14.60 -1.98 6.69
N ILE A 91 13.86 -1.97 5.57
CA ILE A 91 12.48 -1.46 5.54
C ILE A 91 11.56 -2.33 6.41
N ALA A 92 11.68 -3.66 6.31
CA ALA A 92 10.85 -4.59 7.08
C ALA A 92 11.07 -4.48 8.59
N ALA A 93 12.29 -4.15 9.02
CA ALA A 93 12.62 -3.99 10.43
C ALA A 93 12.04 -2.72 11.07
N LEU A 94 11.69 -1.68 10.29
CA LEU A 94 11.19 -0.41 10.83
C LEU A 94 9.86 -0.57 11.57
N ASP A 95 8.99 -1.49 11.14
CA ASP A 95 7.72 -1.75 11.81
C ASP A 95 7.90 -2.39 13.21
N PRO A 96 8.57 -3.55 13.36
CA PRO A 96 8.77 -4.19 14.66
C PRO A 96 9.73 -3.43 15.59
N THR A 97 10.43 -2.39 15.10
CA THR A 97 11.34 -1.57 15.90
C THR A 97 10.78 -0.16 16.14
N VAL A 98 10.96 0.75 15.17
CA VAL A 98 10.63 2.17 15.28
C VAL A 98 9.14 2.37 15.50
N ILE A 99 8.30 1.81 14.61
CA ILE A 99 6.84 2.00 14.72
C ILE A 99 6.29 1.33 15.98
N SER A 100 6.83 0.17 16.35
CA SER A 100 6.42 -0.55 17.55
C SER A 100 6.75 0.21 18.84
N PHE A 101 7.91 0.87 18.89
CA PHE A 101 8.29 1.73 20.01
C PHE A 101 7.31 2.89 20.18
N PHE A 102 7.00 3.63 19.11
CA PHE A 102 6.12 4.80 19.21
C PHE A 102 4.64 4.44 19.44
N SER A 103 4.20 3.25 19.03
CA SER A 103 2.82 2.78 19.22
C SER A 103 2.60 1.93 20.48
N TRP A 104 3.66 1.71 21.28
CA TRP A 104 3.68 0.84 22.48
C TRP A 104 3.05 -0.54 22.25
N ARG A 105 3.26 -1.10 21.06
CA ARG A 105 2.81 -2.45 20.71
C ARG A 105 3.72 -3.03 19.63
N LEU A 106 3.97 -4.33 19.65
CA LEU A 106 4.68 -4.99 18.57
C LEU A 106 3.81 -4.99 17.31
N THR A 107 4.25 -4.27 16.29
CA THR A 107 3.45 -3.99 15.10
C THR A 107 4.17 -4.41 13.83
N PHE A 108 3.43 -5.06 12.93
CA PHE A 108 3.83 -5.36 11.56
C PHE A 108 2.78 -4.76 10.61
N GLN A 109 3.17 -3.71 9.88
CA GLN A 109 2.31 -2.94 8.98
C GLN A 109 2.87 -2.95 7.55
N VAL A 110 2.54 -1.91 6.80
CA VAL A 110 2.89 -1.78 5.39
C VAL A 110 4.40 -1.79 5.14
N LEU A 111 5.26 -1.36 6.08
CA LEU A 111 6.72 -1.40 5.86
C LEU A 111 7.23 -2.84 5.93
N TYR A 112 6.74 -3.65 6.86
CA TYR A 112 6.99 -5.10 6.90
C TYR A 112 6.61 -5.74 5.55
N ALA A 113 5.38 -5.50 5.09
CA ALA A 113 4.92 -6.08 3.82
C ALA A 113 5.77 -5.64 2.62
N ILE A 114 6.09 -4.34 2.50
CA ILE A 114 6.95 -3.84 1.43
C ILE A 114 8.35 -4.48 1.51
N GLY A 115 8.98 -4.46 2.68
CA GLY A 115 10.34 -4.94 2.87
C GLY A 115 10.47 -6.45 2.66
N ALA A 116 9.55 -7.23 3.22
CA ALA A 116 9.51 -8.68 3.05
C ALA A 116 9.16 -9.08 1.61
N ALA A 117 8.23 -8.38 0.95
CA ALA A 117 7.93 -8.61 -0.46
C ALA A 117 9.13 -8.26 -1.36
N MET A 118 9.87 -7.18 -1.06
CA MET A 118 11.12 -6.87 -1.76
C MET A 118 12.14 -8.00 -1.60
N MET A 119 12.29 -8.57 -0.40
CA MET A 119 13.17 -9.71 -0.19
C MET A 119 12.72 -10.93 -0.99
N ALA A 120 11.43 -11.25 -1.01
CA ALA A 120 10.87 -12.33 -1.82
C ALA A 120 11.13 -12.11 -3.32
N MET A 121 11.02 -10.86 -3.81
CA MET A 121 11.34 -10.50 -5.19
C MET A 121 12.80 -10.83 -5.58
N ALA A 122 13.76 -10.81 -4.66
CA ALA A 122 15.14 -11.21 -4.98
C ALA A 122 15.22 -12.66 -5.51
N PHE A 123 14.33 -13.55 -5.05
CA PHE A 123 14.29 -14.95 -5.44
C PHE A 123 13.46 -15.18 -6.71
N ILE A 124 12.32 -14.50 -6.85
CA ILE A 124 11.39 -14.74 -7.96
C ILE A 124 11.59 -13.82 -9.16
N ARG A 125 12.37 -12.72 -9.05
CA ARG A 125 12.54 -11.75 -10.14
C ARG A 125 13.06 -12.34 -11.44
N ARG A 126 13.73 -13.49 -11.40
CA ARG A 126 14.30 -14.12 -12.60
C ARG A 126 13.27 -14.87 -13.44
N LEU A 127 12.08 -15.11 -12.88
CA LEU A 127 10.96 -15.67 -13.62
C LEU A 127 10.54 -14.73 -14.76
N SER A 128 9.97 -15.30 -15.82
CA SER A 128 9.39 -14.51 -16.91
C SER A 128 8.22 -13.67 -16.39
N THR A 129 7.94 -12.55 -17.06
CA THR A 129 6.81 -11.68 -16.71
C THR A 129 5.49 -12.45 -16.69
N THR A 130 5.31 -13.42 -17.59
CA THR A 130 4.12 -14.29 -17.64
C THR A 130 3.95 -15.10 -16.35
N TRP A 131 5.01 -15.78 -15.89
CA TRP A 131 4.95 -16.55 -14.65
C TRP A 131 4.69 -15.68 -13.43
N LEU A 132 5.31 -14.50 -13.37
CA LEU A 132 5.09 -13.53 -12.31
C LEU A 132 3.61 -13.08 -12.27
N VAL A 133 3.04 -12.68 -13.40
CA VAL A 133 1.62 -12.30 -13.47
C VAL A 133 0.71 -13.48 -13.13
N ALA A 134 1.00 -14.68 -13.63
CA ALA A 134 0.23 -15.89 -13.33
C ALA A 134 0.22 -16.19 -11.82
N LEU A 135 1.36 -16.10 -11.14
CA LEU A 135 1.45 -16.29 -9.69
C LEU A 135 0.67 -15.23 -8.92
N ALA A 136 0.74 -13.96 -9.33
CA ALA A 136 -0.02 -12.89 -8.71
C ALA A 136 -1.54 -13.10 -8.86
N LEU A 137 -2.00 -13.44 -10.07
CA LEU A 137 -3.41 -13.71 -10.34
C LEU A 137 -3.90 -14.99 -9.64
N ALA A 138 -3.06 -16.04 -9.59
CA ALA A 138 -3.37 -17.24 -8.83
C ALA A 138 -3.62 -16.93 -7.35
N TRP A 139 -2.82 -16.02 -6.76
CA TRP A 139 -3.09 -15.55 -5.41
C TRP A 139 -4.39 -14.71 -5.33
N TRP A 140 -4.64 -13.82 -6.28
CA TRP A 140 -5.86 -13.01 -6.25
C TRP A 140 -7.13 -13.86 -6.28
N PHE A 141 -7.18 -14.88 -7.14
CA PHE A 141 -8.35 -15.73 -7.30
C PHE A 141 -8.38 -16.93 -6.35
N GLY A 142 -7.25 -17.39 -5.80
CA GLY A 142 -7.18 -18.57 -4.92
C GLY A 142 -6.76 -18.29 -3.47
N GLY A 143 -6.24 -17.10 -3.18
CA GLY A 143 -5.64 -16.76 -1.89
C GLY A 143 -6.64 -16.71 -0.74
N GLU A 144 -7.89 -16.34 -1.01
CA GLU A 144 -8.97 -16.36 -0.01
C GLU A 144 -9.27 -17.79 0.46
N TYR A 145 -9.31 -18.76 -0.46
CA TYR A 145 -9.45 -20.18 -0.10
C TYR A 145 -8.30 -20.65 0.78
N ILE A 146 -7.05 -20.38 0.39
CA ILE A 146 -5.86 -20.75 1.18
C ILE A 146 -5.89 -20.11 2.57
N THR A 147 -6.28 -18.83 2.64
CA THR A 147 -6.33 -18.11 3.91
C THR A 147 -7.39 -18.70 4.84
N GLY A 148 -8.53 -19.14 4.31
CA GLY A 148 -9.58 -19.82 5.09
C GLY A 148 -9.20 -21.18 5.66
N LEU A 149 -8.13 -21.81 5.19
CA LEU A 149 -7.61 -23.05 5.79
C LEU A 149 -6.87 -22.80 7.10
N VAL A 150 -6.36 -21.58 7.32
CA VAL A 150 -5.44 -21.26 8.43
C VAL A 150 -5.87 -20.06 9.28
N TRP A 151 -6.94 -19.37 8.88
CA TRP A 151 -7.48 -18.22 9.58
C TRP A 151 -9.01 -18.19 9.46
N ASN A 152 -9.68 -17.98 10.58
CA ASN A 152 -11.13 -17.89 10.63
C ASN A 152 -11.56 -16.77 11.59
N PRO A 153 -12.27 -15.74 11.10
CA PRO A 153 -12.66 -14.59 11.93
C PRO A 153 -13.79 -14.93 12.92
N ILE A 154 -14.59 -15.95 12.64
CA ILE A 154 -15.75 -16.36 13.45
C ILE A 154 -15.30 -17.20 14.65
N THR A 155 -14.42 -18.18 14.43
CA THR A 155 -13.91 -19.04 15.50
C THR A 155 -12.73 -18.43 16.25
N GLY A 156 -12.17 -17.32 15.75
CA GLY A 156 -11.02 -16.63 16.35
C GLY A 156 -9.69 -17.34 16.14
N HIS A 157 -9.61 -18.31 15.22
CA HIS A 157 -8.36 -19.02 14.94
C HIS A 157 -7.36 -18.09 14.25
N GLN A 158 -6.29 -17.72 14.96
CA GLN A 158 -5.19 -16.90 14.45
C GLN A 158 -3.85 -17.47 14.89
N THR A 159 -2.90 -17.56 13.97
CA THR A 159 -1.51 -17.90 14.28
C THR A 159 -0.59 -16.77 13.83
N VAL A 160 0.56 -16.62 14.49
CA VAL A 160 1.56 -15.62 14.09
C VAL A 160 2.04 -15.89 12.67
N LEU A 161 2.20 -17.16 12.28
CA LEU A 161 2.57 -17.55 10.92
C LEU A 161 1.52 -17.08 9.91
N ALA A 162 0.23 -17.32 10.17
CA ALA A 162 -0.84 -16.82 9.32
C ALA A 162 -0.82 -15.28 9.25
N GLY A 163 -0.64 -14.59 10.38
CA GLY A 163 -0.51 -13.13 10.44
C GLY A 163 0.61 -12.57 9.55
N LEU A 164 1.80 -13.17 9.62
CA LEU A 164 2.95 -12.73 8.82
C LEU A 164 2.79 -13.03 7.33
N THR A 165 2.03 -14.08 6.97
CA THR A 165 2.02 -14.59 5.60
C THR A 165 0.74 -14.29 4.82
N VAL A 166 -0.45 -14.50 5.39
CA VAL A 166 -1.70 -14.51 4.62
C VAL A 166 -2.87 -13.76 5.26
N ALA A 167 -2.89 -13.58 6.58
CA ALA A 167 -4.05 -13.12 7.33
C ALA A 167 -3.75 -11.94 8.30
N LEU A 168 -4.78 -11.45 8.97
CA LEU A 168 -4.67 -10.56 10.12
C LEU A 168 -4.30 -11.37 11.37
N TYR A 169 -3.41 -10.85 12.22
CA TYR A 169 -3.19 -11.36 13.57
C TYR A 169 -3.26 -10.21 14.58
N LYS A 170 -4.13 -10.30 15.59
CA LYS A 170 -4.34 -9.22 16.56
C LYS A 170 -4.67 -9.77 17.94
N VAL A 171 -3.78 -9.51 18.89
CA VAL A 171 -3.92 -9.82 20.31
C VAL A 171 -3.45 -8.60 21.14
N PRO A 172 -3.73 -8.51 22.44
CA PRO A 172 -3.18 -7.44 23.28
C PRO A 172 -1.65 -7.36 23.12
N GLY A 173 -1.13 -6.17 22.81
CA GLY A 173 0.30 -5.92 22.64
C GLY A 173 0.91 -6.32 21.28
N VAL A 174 0.21 -7.05 20.41
CA VAL A 174 0.73 -7.45 19.09
C VAL A 174 -0.30 -7.24 17.98
N THR A 175 0.10 -6.61 16.87
CA THR A 175 -0.79 -6.41 15.70
C THR A 175 -0.04 -6.60 14.40
N ILE A 176 -0.53 -7.52 13.55
CA ILE A 176 -0.03 -7.79 12.20
C ILE A 176 -1.18 -7.58 11.24
N ASN A 177 -1.18 -6.45 10.54
CA ASN A 177 -2.26 -6.09 9.62
C ASN A 177 -1.92 -6.38 8.15
N TYR A 178 -0.63 -6.43 7.79
CA TYR A 178 -0.19 -6.48 6.40
C TYR A 178 0.58 -7.78 6.10
N PRO A 179 -0.12 -8.89 5.78
CA PRO A 179 0.50 -10.19 5.52
C PRO A 179 1.31 -10.21 4.20
N LEU A 180 2.45 -10.90 4.18
CA LEU A 180 3.40 -10.90 3.06
C LEU A 180 2.78 -11.26 1.70
N ILE A 181 2.07 -12.40 1.59
CA ILE A 181 1.72 -12.99 0.28
C ILE A 181 0.73 -12.12 -0.51
N PRO A 182 -0.37 -11.58 0.07
CA PRO A 182 -1.23 -10.64 -0.64
C PRO A 182 -0.50 -9.42 -1.17
N TRP A 183 0.37 -8.80 -0.37
CA TRP A 183 1.11 -7.62 -0.80
C TRP A 183 2.23 -7.96 -1.79
N LEU A 184 2.86 -9.13 -1.68
CA LEU A 184 3.79 -9.63 -2.69
C LEU A 184 3.10 -9.74 -4.06
N SER A 185 1.86 -10.23 -4.12
CA SER A 185 1.12 -10.32 -5.40
C SER A 185 0.98 -8.95 -6.09
N ILE A 186 0.67 -7.89 -5.33
CA ILE A 186 0.56 -6.52 -5.84
C ILE A 186 1.94 -5.99 -6.26
N MET A 187 2.99 -6.28 -5.50
CA MET A 187 4.37 -5.90 -5.85
C MET A 187 4.82 -6.57 -7.14
N VAL A 188 4.46 -7.83 -7.35
CA VAL A 188 4.75 -8.59 -8.56
C VAL A 188 4.07 -7.99 -9.78
N LEU A 189 2.81 -7.58 -9.68
CA LEU A 189 2.12 -6.84 -10.76
C LEU A 189 2.81 -5.49 -11.04
N GLY A 190 3.21 -4.79 -9.99
CA GLY A 190 4.01 -3.57 -10.10
C GLY A 190 5.35 -3.80 -10.82
N TRP A 191 6.02 -4.91 -10.52
CA TRP A 191 7.25 -5.32 -11.18
C TRP A 191 7.03 -5.62 -12.66
N ALA A 192 5.98 -6.37 -13.00
CA ALA A 192 5.60 -6.67 -14.37
C ALA A 192 5.36 -5.38 -15.17
N PHE A 193 4.65 -4.41 -14.58
CA PHE A 193 4.48 -3.09 -15.18
C PHE A 193 5.81 -2.32 -15.33
N GLY A 194 6.72 -2.42 -14.37
CA GLY A 194 8.06 -1.82 -14.46
C GLY A 194 8.90 -2.40 -15.60
N ARG A 195 8.85 -3.72 -15.83
CA ARG A 195 9.47 -4.35 -17.00
C ARG A 195 8.85 -3.84 -18.29
N TYR A 196 7.52 -3.77 -18.35
CA TYR A 196 6.80 -3.24 -19.51
C TYR A 196 7.25 -1.82 -19.87
N LEU A 197 7.42 -0.95 -18.87
CA LEU A 197 7.93 0.41 -19.08
C LEU A 197 9.36 0.41 -19.64
N VAL A 198 10.25 -0.44 -19.12
CA VAL A 198 11.63 -0.53 -19.60
C VAL A 198 11.67 -0.99 -21.05
N GLU A 199 10.86 -1.99 -21.42
CA GLU A 199 10.77 -2.50 -22.79
C GLU A 199 10.21 -1.46 -23.76
N TYR A 200 9.14 -0.77 -23.35
CA TYR A 200 8.54 0.31 -24.14
C TYR A 200 9.54 1.45 -24.39
N LEU A 201 10.25 1.90 -23.35
CA LEU A 201 11.27 2.95 -23.47
C LEU A 201 12.49 2.52 -24.29
N ALA A 202 12.78 1.22 -24.36
CA ALA A 202 13.82 0.66 -25.22
C ALA A 202 13.38 0.51 -26.69
N GLY A 203 12.17 0.95 -27.06
CA GLY A 203 11.66 0.85 -28.42
C GLY A 203 11.26 -0.57 -28.84
N LYS A 204 11.15 -1.51 -27.90
CA LYS A 204 10.67 -2.85 -28.21
C LYS A 204 9.18 -2.81 -28.57
N LYS A 205 8.76 -3.68 -29.48
CA LYS A 205 7.34 -3.83 -29.82
C LYS A 205 6.58 -4.38 -28.62
N VAL A 206 5.81 -3.52 -27.97
CA VAL A 206 4.86 -3.89 -26.92
C VAL A 206 3.42 -3.85 -27.45
N ILE A 207 2.49 -4.48 -26.73
CA ILE A 207 1.10 -4.67 -27.17
C ILE A 207 0.36 -3.33 -27.29
N MET A 208 0.59 -2.39 -26.36
CA MET A 208 -0.07 -1.08 -26.32
C MET A 208 0.78 -0.03 -25.58
N SER A 209 0.36 1.25 -25.59
CA SER A 209 1.06 2.25 -24.77
C SER A 209 0.91 1.93 -23.27
N PRO A 210 1.88 2.31 -22.40
CA PRO A 210 1.74 2.11 -20.96
C PRO A 210 0.48 2.72 -20.36
N GLN A 211 0.05 3.88 -20.89
CA GLN A 211 -1.21 4.53 -20.50
C GLN A 211 -2.42 3.65 -20.82
N ASN A 212 -2.48 3.08 -22.03
CA ASN A 212 -3.60 2.22 -22.43
C ASN A 212 -3.58 0.89 -21.64
N LEU A 213 -2.40 0.37 -21.32
CA LEU A 213 -2.26 -0.83 -20.51
C LEU A 213 -2.86 -0.63 -19.11
N VAL A 214 -2.45 0.42 -18.40
CA VAL A 214 -3.00 0.67 -17.05
C VAL A 214 -4.47 1.09 -17.10
N LEU A 215 -4.92 1.79 -18.14
CA LEU A 215 -6.35 2.07 -18.33
C LEU A 215 -7.16 0.77 -18.47
N THR A 216 -6.71 -0.13 -19.35
CA THR A 216 -7.37 -1.42 -19.60
C THR A 216 -7.35 -2.29 -18.36
N ALA A 217 -6.20 -2.41 -17.69
CA ALA A 217 -6.05 -3.15 -16.44
C ALA A 217 -6.96 -2.56 -15.34
N GLY A 218 -7.07 -1.24 -15.27
CA GLY A 218 -7.97 -0.55 -14.33
C GLY A 218 -9.42 -0.92 -14.56
N ILE A 219 -9.90 -0.85 -15.81
CA ILE A 219 -11.27 -1.24 -16.18
C ILE A 219 -11.52 -2.71 -15.87
N VAL A 220 -10.61 -3.61 -16.26
CA VAL A 220 -10.75 -5.05 -15.98
C VAL A 220 -10.81 -5.33 -14.48
N CYS A 221 -9.97 -4.68 -13.67
CA CYS A 221 -10.02 -4.84 -12.22
C CYS A 221 -11.35 -4.34 -11.63
N LEU A 222 -11.88 -3.20 -12.10
CA LEU A 222 -13.18 -2.72 -11.64
C LEU A 222 -14.33 -3.64 -12.06
N LEU A 223 -14.26 -4.26 -13.25
CA LEU A 223 -15.23 -5.28 -13.67
C LEU A 223 -15.16 -6.52 -12.77
N ILE A 224 -13.96 -7.00 -12.41
CA ILE A 224 -13.78 -8.09 -11.44
C ILE A 224 -14.41 -7.71 -10.10
N PHE A 225 -14.13 -6.51 -9.59
CA PHE A 225 -14.76 -6.01 -8.37
C PHE A 225 -16.28 -6.06 -8.46
N LEU A 226 -16.88 -5.49 -9.51
CA LEU A 226 -18.33 -5.44 -9.68
C LEU A 226 -18.95 -6.85 -9.71
N ILE A 227 -18.34 -7.78 -10.45
CA ILE A 227 -18.83 -9.16 -10.58
C ILE A 227 -18.81 -9.86 -9.21
N PHE A 228 -17.66 -9.91 -8.54
CA PHE A 228 -17.52 -10.64 -7.28
C PHE A 228 -18.24 -9.95 -6.12
N ARG A 229 -18.34 -8.61 -6.13
CA ARG A 229 -19.11 -7.86 -5.14
C ARG A 229 -20.62 -8.00 -5.34
N TYR A 230 -21.09 -8.13 -6.59
CA TYR A 230 -22.49 -8.38 -6.91
C TYR A 230 -22.94 -9.74 -6.35
N PHE A 231 -22.22 -10.82 -6.67
CA PHE A 231 -22.52 -12.17 -6.15
C PHE A 231 -22.38 -12.29 -4.64
N ASN A 232 -21.59 -11.41 -4.01
CA ASN A 232 -21.51 -11.25 -2.55
C ASN A 232 -21.14 -12.54 -1.80
N GLY A 233 -20.37 -13.42 -2.43
CA GLY A 233 -19.88 -14.68 -1.86
C GLY A 233 -18.36 -14.68 -1.79
N TYR A 234 -17.74 -15.70 -2.41
CA TYR A 234 -16.29 -15.77 -2.54
C TYR A 234 -15.69 -14.47 -3.09
N GLY A 235 -14.51 -14.09 -2.59
CA GLY A 235 -13.81 -12.88 -2.99
C GLY A 235 -14.08 -11.68 -2.07
N ASN A 236 -14.88 -11.87 -1.01
CA ASN A 236 -15.22 -10.83 -0.03
C ASN A 236 -14.58 -11.09 1.36
N MET A 237 -13.88 -12.21 1.54
CA MET A 237 -13.18 -12.58 2.77
C MET A 237 -14.08 -12.51 4.02
N TRP A 238 -15.27 -13.08 3.91
CA TRP A 238 -16.36 -13.05 4.90
C TRP A 238 -16.93 -11.67 5.26
N LEU A 239 -16.51 -10.59 4.58
CA LEU A 239 -17.09 -9.25 4.74
C LEU A 239 -18.17 -9.00 3.66
N TYR A 240 -19.30 -9.69 3.83
CA TYR A 240 -20.42 -9.64 2.90
C TYR A 240 -21.23 -8.34 3.04
N ARG A 241 -21.82 -7.89 1.92
CA ARG A 241 -22.81 -6.81 1.90
C ARG A 241 -24.07 -7.23 2.62
N GLU A 242 -24.61 -6.30 3.40
CA GLU A 242 -25.90 -6.43 4.08
C GLU A 242 -27.02 -5.68 3.34
N GLY A 243 -26.65 -4.85 2.37
CA GLY A 243 -27.57 -4.05 1.59
C GLY A 243 -26.96 -3.54 0.29
N ASN A 244 -27.68 -2.62 -0.36
CA ASN A 244 -27.32 -2.07 -1.66
C ASN A 244 -26.92 -0.59 -1.61
N THR A 245 -26.65 -0.03 -0.42
CA THR A 245 -26.12 1.33 -0.30
C THR A 245 -24.70 1.42 -0.84
N LEU A 246 -24.26 2.61 -1.24
CA LEU A 246 -22.90 2.83 -1.72
C LEU A 246 -21.86 2.40 -0.68
N ALA A 247 -22.07 2.74 0.60
CA ALA A 247 -21.19 2.33 1.69
C ALA A 247 -21.05 0.81 1.77
N GLN A 248 -22.17 0.06 1.69
CA GLN A 248 -22.14 -1.39 1.67
C GLN A 248 -21.40 -1.94 0.44
N TRP A 249 -21.56 -1.35 -0.74
CA TRP A 249 -20.79 -1.77 -1.92
C TRP A 249 -19.28 -1.59 -1.75
N LEU A 250 -18.86 -0.46 -1.16
CA LEU A 250 -17.45 -0.10 -0.97
C LEU A 250 -16.81 -0.70 0.28
N HIS A 251 -17.60 -1.30 1.19
CA HIS A 251 -17.09 -1.89 2.43
C HIS A 251 -16.46 -3.27 2.20
N VAL A 252 -15.25 -3.26 1.66
CA VAL A 252 -14.48 -4.45 1.25
C VAL A 252 -13.43 -4.83 2.29
N SER A 253 -13.09 -6.12 2.38
CA SER A 253 -12.12 -6.60 3.36
C SER A 253 -10.70 -6.20 2.97
N LYS A 254 -10.13 -5.27 3.74
CA LYS A 254 -8.73 -4.86 3.67
C LYS A 254 -7.82 -5.79 4.48
N TYR A 255 -8.35 -6.38 5.56
CA TYR A 255 -7.58 -7.19 6.50
C TYR A 255 -8.21 -8.57 6.76
N PRO A 256 -7.71 -9.65 6.15
CA PRO A 256 -6.76 -9.64 5.04
C PRO A 256 -7.39 -9.13 3.73
N PRO A 257 -6.56 -8.72 2.74
CA PRO A 257 -7.07 -8.20 1.47
C PRO A 257 -7.87 -9.25 0.70
N SER A 258 -9.15 -8.98 0.45
CA SER A 258 -10.00 -9.81 -0.40
C SER A 258 -9.75 -9.56 -1.88
N LEU A 259 -10.28 -10.43 -2.75
CA LEU A 259 -10.28 -10.20 -4.19
C LEU A 259 -11.00 -8.89 -4.56
N THR A 260 -12.14 -8.60 -3.93
CA THR A 260 -12.90 -7.36 -4.17
C THR A 260 -12.11 -6.12 -3.72
N TYR A 261 -11.39 -6.16 -2.60
CA TYR A 261 -10.50 -5.08 -2.18
C TYR A 261 -9.33 -4.89 -3.17
N MET A 262 -8.62 -5.97 -3.49
CA MET A 262 -7.45 -5.90 -4.38
C MET A 262 -7.83 -5.37 -5.76
N SER A 263 -8.94 -5.84 -6.32
CA SER A 263 -9.43 -5.42 -7.63
C SER A 263 -10.00 -4.00 -7.64
N LEU A 264 -10.78 -3.59 -6.63
CA LEU A 264 -11.28 -2.21 -6.52
C LEU A 264 -10.13 -1.20 -6.44
N GLU A 265 -9.26 -1.35 -5.45
CA GLU A 265 -8.26 -0.33 -5.12
C GLU A 265 -7.12 -0.29 -6.16
N THR A 266 -6.71 -1.46 -6.68
CA THR A 266 -5.75 -1.51 -7.80
C THR A 266 -6.39 -0.97 -9.08
N GLY A 267 -7.68 -1.21 -9.29
CA GLY A 267 -8.46 -0.66 -10.41
C GLY A 267 -8.45 0.86 -10.41
N ILE A 268 -8.83 1.49 -9.29
CA ILE A 268 -8.82 2.95 -9.12
C ILE A 268 -7.40 3.49 -9.27
N MET A 269 -6.40 2.85 -8.65
CA MET A 269 -4.99 3.23 -8.80
C MET A 269 -4.55 3.26 -10.28
N CYS A 270 -4.89 2.22 -11.04
CA CYS A 270 -4.58 2.10 -12.46
C CYS A 270 -5.25 3.20 -13.31
N LEU A 271 -6.51 3.54 -13.01
CA LEU A 271 -7.19 4.68 -13.65
C LEU A 271 -6.55 6.02 -13.30
N CYS A 272 -6.19 6.24 -12.03
CA CYS A 272 -5.45 7.43 -11.61
C CYS A 272 -4.08 7.54 -12.29
N LEU A 273 -3.39 6.41 -12.48
CA LEU A 273 -2.13 6.36 -13.23
C LEU A 273 -2.33 6.71 -14.70
N ALA A 274 -3.36 6.15 -15.34
CA ALA A 274 -3.71 6.49 -16.73
C ALA A 274 -3.99 8.00 -16.88
N LEU A 275 -4.77 8.56 -15.95
CA LEU A 275 -5.07 9.98 -15.91
C LEU A 275 -3.80 10.82 -15.73
N PHE A 276 -2.93 10.47 -14.79
CA PHE A 276 -1.68 11.21 -14.60
C PHE A 276 -0.76 11.15 -15.81
N MET A 277 -0.65 10.01 -16.50
CA MET A 277 0.10 9.92 -17.76
C MET A 277 -0.52 10.78 -18.87
N ALA A 278 -1.85 10.92 -18.91
CA ALA A 278 -2.53 11.78 -19.87
C ALA A 278 -2.29 13.26 -19.57
N VAL A 279 -2.37 13.65 -18.29
CA VAL A 279 -2.15 15.02 -17.82
C VAL A 279 -0.70 15.45 -17.98
N GLU A 280 0.26 14.57 -17.68
CA GLU A 280 1.71 14.83 -17.83
C GLU A 280 2.10 15.26 -19.25
N LYS A 281 1.39 14.79 -20.28
CA LYS A 281 1.60 15.22 -21.67
C LYS A 281 1.21 16.66 -21.95
N ARG A 282 0.40 17.28 -21.08
CA ARG A 282 -0.18 18.63 -21.26
C ARG A 282 0.38 19.66 -20.30
N ILE A 283 1.17 19.24 -19.30
CA ILE A 283 1.71 20.13 -18.28
C ILE A 283 3.22 19.96 -18.18
N THR A 284 3.93 21.02 -17.86
CA THR A 284 5.34 20.94 -17.48
C THR A 284 5.43 20.60 -15.99
N PRO A 285 6.07 19.49 -15.58
CA PRO A 285 6.20 19.14 -14.18
C PRO A 285 6.99 20.19 -13.40
N ASN A 286 6.38 20.79 -12.37
CA ASN A 286 7.10 21.66 -11.45
C ASN A 286 7.97 20.80 -10.51
N PRO A 287 9.31 20.98 -10.49
CA PRO A 287 10.20 20.23 -9.59
C PRO A 287 9.86 20.37 -8.11
N ASN A 288 9.25 21.50 -7.72
CA ASN A 288 8.81 21.81 -6.37
C ASN A 288 7.29 21.62 -6.18
N GLY A 289 6.59 21.04 -7.16
CA GLY A 289 5.19 20.69 -7.03
C GLY A 289 4.97 19.72 -5.86
N VAL A 290 3.92 19.96 -5.06
CA VAL A 290 3.63 19.22 -3.82
C VAL A 290 3.64 17.70 -4.03
N LEU A 291 2.95 17.21 -5.07
CA LEU A 291 2.89 15.77 -5.38
C LEU A 291 4.26 15.18 -5.72
N LEU A 292 5.14 15.94 -6.37
CA LEU A 292 6.46 15.45 -6.74
C LEU A 292 7.39 15.42 -5.54
N VAL A 293 7.38 16.49 -4.72
CA VAL A 293 8.18 16.57 -3.49
C VAL A 293 7.83 15.42 -2.56
N PHE A 294 6.55 15.23 -2.22
CA PHE A 294 6.12 14.12 -1.37
C PHE A 294 6.43 12.74 -1.97
N GLY A 295 6.26 12.58 -3.29
CA GLY A 295 6.57 11.32 -3.96
C GLY A 295 8.06 10.96 -3.94
N GLN A 296 8.94 11.95 -4.00
CA GLN A 296 10.40 11.75 -4.00
C GLN A 296 10.96 11.41 -2.61
N THR A 297 10.27 11.83 -1.55
CA THR A 297 10.71 11.68 -0.15
C THR A 297 9.79 10.78 0.68
N ALA A 298 9.03 9.90 0.02
CA ALA A 298 7.94 9.15 0.64
C ALA A 298 8.32 8.38 1.93
N MET A 299 9.49 7.74 2.01
CA MET A 299 9.90 7.01 3.22
C MET A 299 10.22 7.96 4.39
N PHE A 300 10.95 9.05 4.12
CA PHE A 300 11.18 10.12 5.10
C PHE A 300 9.86 10.71 5.60
N PHE A 301 8.98 11.11 4.67
CA PHE A 301 7.66 11.60 5.01
C PHE A 301 6.92 10.57 5.87
N TYR A 302 6.93 9.29 5.47
CA TYR A 302 6.22 8.22 6.18
C TYR A 302 6.64 8.14 7.64
N LEU A 303 7.95 8.03 7.88
CA LEU A 303 8.47 7.85 9.24
C LEU A 303 8.22 9.08 10.11
N ILE A 304 8.50 10.29 9.62
CA ILE A 304 8.34 11.50 10.42
C ILE A 304 6.90 11.65 10.91
N HIS A 305 5.92 11.60 10.00
CA HIS A 305 4.54 11.80 10.43
C HIS A 305 4.03 10.64 11.28
N ARG A 306 4.42 9.39 11.00
CA ARG A 306 4.00 8.26 11.85
C ARG A 306 4.59 8.33 13.25
N ILE A 307 5.87 8.67 13.38
CA ILE A 307 6.53 8.85 14.68
C ILE A 307 5.85 9.96 15.48
N VAL A 308 5.60 11.11 14.86
CA VAL A 308 4.95 12.24 15.53
C VAL A 308 3.53 11.88 15.97
N LEU A 309 2.73 11.29 15.09
CA LEU A 309 1.33 10.98 15.35
C LEU A 309 1.17 9.84 16.38
N GLU A 310 1.80 8.68 16.18
CA GLU A 310 1.72 7.57 17.14
C GLU A 310 2.42 7.91 18.46
N GLY A 311 3.55 8.62 18.38
CA GLY A 311 4.31 9.04 19.54
C GLY A 311 3.51 9.95 20.45
N SER A 312 2.92 11.00 19.90
CA SER A 312 2.11 11.92 20.71
C SER A 312 0.78 11.30 21.16
N ALA A 313 0.10 10.52 20.31
CA ALA A 313 -1.12 9.82 20.70
C ALA A 313 -0.89 8.84 21.86
N THR A 314 0.21 8.11 21.84
CA THR A 314 0.53 7.08 22.85
C THR A 314 1.16 7.69 24.10
N TRP A 315 2.25 8.46 23.95
CA TRP A 315 3.10 8.88 25.06
C TRP A 315 2.63 10.18 25.72
N LEU A 316 1.88 11.03 25.01
CA LEU A 316 1.29 12.25 25.55
C LEU A 316 -0.21 12.08 25.87
N GLY A 317 -0.77 10.88 25.67
CA GLY A 317 -2.17 10.59 25.94
C GLY A 317 -3.16 11.31 25.03
N LEU A 318 -2.72 11.77 23.85
CA LEU A 318 -3.54 12.54 22.92
C LEU A 318 -4.38 11.65 21.99
N ARG A 319 -4.84 10.48 22.43
CA ARG A 319 -5.59 9.56 21.56
C ARG A 319 -7.08 9.89 21.57
N GLY A 320 -7.71 9.99 20.40
CA GLY A 320 -9.17 10.06 20.27
C GLY A 320 -9.83 11.32 20.88
N PHE A 321 -9.21 12.50 20.77
CA PHE A 321 -9.73 13.75 21.33
C PHE A 321 -10.30 14.73 20.29
N LEU A 322 -10.14 14.45 19.00
CA LEU A 322 -10.59 15.30 17.91
C LEU A 322 -11.89 14.80 17.28
N THR A 323 -12.68 15.75 16.80
CA THR A 323 -13.76 15.52 15.83
C THR A 323 -13.19 15.33 14.42
N ILE A 324 -14.00 14.74 13.53
CA ILE A 324 -13.61 14.55 12.13
C ILE A 324 -13.25 15.87 11.43
N ARG A 325 -13.91 16.99 11.76
CA ARG A 325 -13.58 18.30 11.16
C ARG A 325 -12.17 18.76 11.56
N GLU A 326 -11.82 18.59 12.84
CA GLU A 326 -10.51 18.96 13.36
C GLU A 326 -9.41 18.07 12.80
N VAL A 327 -9.71 16.78 12.54
CA VAL A 327 -8.80 15.86 11.82
C VAL A 327 -8.42 16.42 10.44
N TYR A 328 -9.38 16.93 9.66
CA TYR A 328 -9.08 17.55 8.37
C TYR A 328 -8.22 18.82 8.51
N ILE A 329 -8.53 19.68 9.48
CA ILE A 329 -7.76 20.91 9.74
C ILE A 329 -6.31 20.55 10.10
N LEU A 330 -6.12 19.64 11.06
CA LEU A 330 -4.79 19.20 11.49
C LEU A 330 -4.03 18.49 10.38
N THR A 331 -4.72 17.72 9.53
CA THR A 331 -4.13 17.11 8.34
C THR A 331 -3.55 18.17 7.41
N VAL A 332 -4.28 19.25 7.11
CA VAL A 332 -3.78 20.34 6.26
C VAL A 332 -2.56 21.02 6.89
N VAL A 333 -2.60 21.34 8.18
CA VAL A 333 -1.46 21.93 8.91
C VAL A 333 -0.23 21.02 8.83
N LEU A 334 -0.41 19.73 9.09
CA LEU A 334 0.67 18.75 9.04
C LEU A 334 1.25 18.60 7.63
N LEU A 335 0.42 18.62 6.58
CA LEU A 335 0.89 18.58 5.19
C LEU A 335 1.74 19.80 4.82
N VAL A 336 1.38 20.99 5.28
CA VAL A 336 2.20 22.21 5.06
C VAL A 336 3.56 22.07 5.72
N ILE A 337 3.61 21.62 6.97
CA ILE A 337 4.87 21.40 7.70
C ILE A 337 5.72 20.33 6.99
N LEU A 338 5.11 19.19 6.65
CA LEU A 338 5.78 18.09 5.96
C LEU A 338 6.31 18.50 4.59
N TYR A 339 5.66 19.44 3.89
CA TYR A 339 6.14 19.94 2.60
C TYR A 339 7.50 20.62 2.73
N TYR A 340 7.66 21.54 3.67
CA TYR A 340 8.94 22.21 3.90
C TYR A 340 10.02 21.25 4.40
N LEU A 341 9.68 20.31 5.28
CA LEU A 341 10.61 19.27 5.73
C LEU A 341 11.06 18.36 4.57
N CYS A 342 10.14 17.98 3.67
CA CYS A 342 10.46 17.18 2.50
C CYS A 342 11.33 17.93 1.48
N LEU A 343 11.09 19.23 1.28
CA LEU A 343 11.96 20.07 0.45
C LEU A 343 13.39 20.07 1.00
N TRP A 344 13.54 20.35 2.29
CA TRP A 344 14.83 20.32 2.96
C TRP A 344 15.52 18.96 2.83
N TYR A 345 14.81 17.87 3.15
CA TYR A 345 15.37 16.52 3.12
C TYR A 345 15.78 16.10 1.70
N ARG A 346 14.98 16.44 0.68
CA ARG A 346 15.30 16.18 -0.72
C ARG A 346 16.62 16.84 -1.11
N ASP A 347 16.80 18.11 -0.73
CA ASP A 347 18.01 18.86 -1.07
C ASP A 347 19.21 18.38 -0.26
N PHE A 348 19.01 18.00 1.00
CA PHE A 348 20.02 17.35 1.82
C PHE A 348 20.51 16.03 1.19
N LYS A 349 19.59 15.17 0.74
CA LYS A 349 19.89 13.89 0.09
C LYS A 349 20.68 14.06 -1.20
N LYS A 350 20.36 15.08 -2.01
CA LYS A 350 21.11 15.42 -3.23
C LYS A 350 22.56 15.81 -2.92
N ARG A 351 22.79 16.55 -1.84
CA ARG A 351 24.14 16.98 -1.42
C ARG A 351 24.98 15.85 -0.79
N HIS A 352 24.35 14.78 -0.30
CA HIS A 352 25.03 13.70 0.43
C HIS A 352 24.73 12.29 -0.13
N PRO A 353 25.11 11.98 -1.39
CA PRO A 353 24.75 10.73 -2.06
C PRO A 353 25.31 9.45 -1.40
N GLY A 354 26.38 9.57 -0.61
CA GLY A 354 27.00 8.46 0.13
C GLY A 354 26.40 8.16 1.50
N SER A 355 25.48 8.99 2.00
CA SER A 355 24.95 8.86 3.36
C SER A 355 23.94 7.72 3.50
N TRP A 356 23.75 7.23 4.73
CA TRP A 356 22.71 6.28 5.10
C TRP A 356 21.30 6.81 4.79
N THR A 357 21.14 8.13 4.65
CA THR A 357 19.89 8.76 4.23
C THR A 357 19.42 8.32 2.84
N ARG A 358 20.21 7.60 2.05
CA ARG A 358 19.74 6.96 0.80
C ARG A 358 18.76 5.81 1.02
N TYR A 359 18.77 5.20 2.21
CA TYR A 359 17.87 4.10 2.58
C TYR A 359 16.47 4.63 2.96
N LEU A 360 16.40 5.89 3.40
CA LEU A 360 15.21 6.73 3.51
C LEU A 360 14.93 7.44 2.18
#